data_AF-A0A1V4JRK4-F1
#
_entry.id   AF-A0A1V4JRK4-F1
#
_cell.length_a   1.000
_cell.length_b   1.000
_cell.length_c   1.000
_cell.angle_alpha   90.00
_cell.angle_beta   90.00
_cell.angle_gamma   90.00
#
_symmetry.space_group_name_H-M   'P 1'
#
loop_
_entity.id
_entity.type
_entity.pdbx_description
1 polymer ?
#
loop_
_entity_poly.entity_id
_entity_poly.type
_entity_poly.pdbx_seq_one_letter_code
_entity_poly.pdbx_strand_id
1 'polypeptide(L)'
;MAHARISANLPPNIDPTKAPIAFGRRALPKLNEELQSHELLTQQRALMALCDLVHDPEKIYQAVELGFLDNLKTLLRHHDNTVRQKTTEVLYIMATHSIGRQGLIQNGVISALAELLDDPVDICRKNTHQTFEMMAKLPEGRDSFSI
;
A
#
# COMPACT_ATOMS: atom_id res chain seq x y z
N MET A 1 -35.50 -28.77 14.72
CA MET A 1 -34.03 -28.72 14.58
C MET A 1 -33.72 -28.10 13.23
N ALA A 2 -33.14 -26.89 13.19
CA ALA A 2 -32.84 -26.20 11.94
C ALA A 2 -31.44 -26.57 11.45
N HIS A 3 -31.36 -27.30 10.33
CA HIS A 3 -30.09 -27.56 9.66
C HIS A 3 -29.64 -26.29 8.92
N ALA A 4 -28.50 -25.72 9.31
CA ALA A 4 -27.84 -24.70 8.53
C ALA A 4 -27.36 -25.32 7.20
N ARG A 5 -28.05 -24.98 6.10
CA ARG A 5 -27.61 -25.34 4.75
C ARG A 5 -26.43 -24.43 4.41
N ILE A 6 -25.21 -24.91 4.62
CA ILE A 6 -24.01 -24.26 4.10
C ILE A 6 -24.04 -24.45 2.58
N SER A 7 -24.49 -23.42 1.87
CA SER A 7 -24.48 -23.36 0.41
C SER A 7 -23.04 -23.43 -0.10
N ALA A 8 -22.75 -24.36 -1.01
CA ALA A 8 -21.46 -24.46 -1.70
C ALA A 8 -21.20 -23.30 -2.68
N ASN A 9 -22.21 -22.44 -2.90
CA ASN A 9 -22.12 -21.29 -3.78
C ASN A 9 -21.86 -20.03 -2.95
N LEU A 10 -20.80 -19.29 -3.31
CA LEU A 10 -20.53 -17.96 -2.78
C LEU A 10 -21.79 -17.08 -2.95
N PRO A 11 -22.16 -16.25 -1.95
CA PRO A 11 -23.24 -15.29 -2.07
C PRO A 11 -23.10 -14.43 -3.35
N PRO A 12 -24.20 -14.15 -4.06
CA PRO A 12 -24.16 -13.38 -5.30
C PRO A 12 -23.98 -11.89 -5.00
N ASN A 13 -22.79 -11.48 -4.53
CA ASN A 13 -22.27 -10.11 -4.56
C ASN A 13 -20.83 -9.99 -3.99
N ILE A 14 -20.05 -11.07 -3.97
CA ILE A 14 -18.67 -11.00 -3.47
C ILE A 14 -17.78 -10.70 -4.67
N ASP A 15 -17.40 -9.44 -4.79
CA ASP A 15 -16.33 -9.03 -5.71
C ASP A 15 -15.04 -9.77 -5.30
N PRO A 16 -14.50 -10.67 -6.14
CA PRO A 16 -13.30 -11.42 -5.82
C PRO A 16 -12.07 -10.53 -5.74
N THR A 17 -12.15 -9.25 -6.07
CA THR A 17 -11.05 -8.30 -5.90
C THR A 17 -11.14 -7.53 -4.58
N LYS A 18 -12.27 -7.59 -3.86
CA LYS A 18 -12.41 -6.91 -2.56
C LYS A 18 -11.95 -7.80 -1.40
N ALA A 19 -10.95 -7.33 -0.66
CA ALA A 19 -10.58 -7.94 0.60
C ALA A 19 -11.71 -7.77 1.64
N PRO A 20 -12.08 -8.79 2.41
CA PRO A 20 -12.89 -8.59 3.60
C PRO A 20 -12.05 -7.86 4.65
N ILE A 21 -12.22 -6.52 4.72
CA ILE A 21 -11.56 -5.68 5.73
C ILE A 21 -12.12 -6.05 7.12
N ALA A 22 -11.25 -6.40 8.06
CA ALA A 22 -11.67 -6.63 9.44
C ALA A 22 -12.21 -5.35 10.08
N PHE A 23 -13.27 -5.44 10.88
CA PHE A 23 -13.92 -4.27 11.47
C PHE A 23 -13.03 -3.54 12.50
N GLY A 24 -13.07 -2.20 12.48
CA GLY A 24 -12.47 -1.34 13.51
C GLY A 24 -10.94 -1.37 13.56
N ARG A 25 -10.37 -1.46 14.77
CA ARG A 25 -8.92 -1.36 15.03
C ARG A 25 -8.10 -2.55 14.50
N ARG A 26 -8.74 -3.67 14.14
CA ARG A 26 -8.04 -4.86 13.60
C ARG A 26 -7.88 -4.85 12.08
N ALA A 27 -8.45 -3.86 11.38
CA ALA A 27 -8.34 -3.72 9.94
C ALA A 27 -6.87 -3.72 9.48
N LEU A 28 -6.08 -2.77 9.99
CA LEU A 28 -4.69 -2.58 9.58
C LEU A 28 -3.76 -3.73 10.01
N PRO A 29 -3.77 -4.23 11.26
CA PRO A 29 -2.92 -5.37 11.63
C PRO A 29 -3.13 -6.59 10.72
N LYS A 30 -4.40 -6.93 10.43
CA LYS A 30 -4.72 -8.05 9.52
C LYS A 30 -4.25 -7.78 8.09
N LEU A 31 -4.43 -6.57 7.58
CA LEU A 31 -3.92 -6.20 6.26
C LEU A 31 -2.39 -6.32 6.21
N ASN A 32 -1.69 -5.95 7.27
CA ASN A 32 -0.23 -6.08 7.32
C ASN A 32 0.23 -7.54 7.22
N GLU A 33 -0.48 -8.46 7.88
CA GLU A 33 -0.25 -9.91 7.75
C GLU A 33 -0.55 -10.39 6.32
N GLU A 34 -1.67 -9.94 5.72
CA GLU A 34 -2.07 -10.33 4.37
C GLU A 34 -1.13 -9.81 3.27
N LEU A 35 -0.50 -8.64 3.47
CA LEU A 35 0.55 -8.12 2.58
C LEU A 35 1.78 -9.04 2.51
N GLN A 36 2.03 -9.81 3.57
CA GLN A 36 3.13 -10.79 3.65
C GLN A 36 2.69 -12.20 3.22
N SER A 37 1.44 -12.38 2.76
CA SER A 37 0.95 -13.67 2.30
C SER A 37 1.72 -14.18 1.08
N HIS A 38 1.88 -15.49 0.96
CA HIS A 38 2.47 -16.12 -0.23
C HIS A 38 1.46 -16.22 -1.39
N GLU A 39 0.19 -16.01 -1.10
CA GLU A 39 -0.88 -16.05 -2.10
C GLU A 39 -1.03 -14.67 -2.75
N LEU A 40 -0.69 -14.60 -4.04
CA LEU A 40 -0.72 -13.36 -4.83
C LEU A 40 -2.05 -12.62 -4.73
N LEU A 41 -3.17 -13.35 -4.84
CA LEU A 41 -4.49 -12.74 -4.80
C LEU A 41 -4.79 -12.09 -3.44
N THR A 42 -4.30 -12.69 -2.35
CA THR A 42 -4.44 -12.14 -1.00
C THR A 42 -3.62 -10.87 -0.83
N GLN A 43 -2.38 -10.82 -1.34
CA GLN A 43 -1.57 -9.61 -1.33
C GLN A 43 -2.19 -8.48 -2.16
N GLN A 44 -2.67 -8.78 -3.37
CA GLN A 44 -3.32 -7.80 -4.25
C GLN A 44 -4.58 -7.22 -3.60
N ARG A 45 -5.41 -8.07 -2.99
CA ARG A 45 -6.59 -7.67 -2.22
C ARG A 45 -6.22 -6.77 -1.05
N ALA A 46 -5.19 -7.15 -0.29
CA ALA A 46 -4.72 -6.35 0.85
C ALA A 46 -4.20 -4.98 0.41
N LEU A 47 -3.46 -4.90 -0.69
CA LEU A 47 -3.00 -3.64 -1.28
C LEU A 47 -4.17 -2.76 -1.76
N MET A 48 -5.17 -3.32 -2.41
CA MET A 48 -6.36 -2.56 -2.82
C MET A 48 -7.13 -2.01 -1.62
N ALA A 49 -7.32 -2.83 -0.58
CA ALA A 49 -7.94 -2.37 0.66
C ALA A 49 -7.09 -1.30 1.36
N LEU A 50 -5.76 -1.41 1.29
CA LEU A 50 -4.87 -0.39 1.83
C LEU A 50 -4.97 0.92 1.05
N CYS A 51 -5.01 0.90 -0.29
CA CYS A 51 -5.27 2.08 -1.13
C CYS A 51 -6.51 2.84 -0.66
N ASP A 52 -7.62 2.13 -0.45
CA ASP A 52 -8.88 2.73 -0.01
C ASP A 52 -8.77 3.39 1.38
N LEU A 53 -7.96 2.80 2.28
CA LEU A 53 -7.78 3.29 3.64
C LEU A 53 -6.82 4.47 3.76
N VAL A 54 -5.74 4.50 2.98
CA VAL A 54 -4.68 5.54 3.10
C VAL A 54 -5.10 6.91 2.57
N HIS A 55 -6.32 7.06 2.06
CA HIS A 55 -6.92 8.39 1.84
C HIS A 55 -7.30 9.11 3.14
N ASP A 56 -7.42 8.39 4.25
CA ASP A 56 -7.65 8.94 5.58
C ASP A 56 -6.31 9.14 6.32
N PRO A 57 -5.92 10.37 6.68
CA PRO A 57 -4.65 10.63 7.36
C PRO A 57 -4.51 9.93 8.71
N GLU A 58 -5.61 9.61 9.41
CA GLU A 58 -5.55 8.82 10.65
C GLU A 58 -5.09 7.39 10.36
N LYS A 59 -5.56 6.81 9.25
CA LYS A 59 -5.13 5.48 8.79
C LYS A 59 -3.69 5.48 8.32
N ILE A 60 -3.24 6.54 7.67
CA ILE A 60 -1.83 6.72 7.31
C ILE A 60 -0.97 6.68 8.58
N TYR A 61 -1.30 7.49 9.59
CA TYR A 61 -0.59 7.51 10.86
C TYR A 61 -0.52 6.10 11.48
N GLN A 62 -1.66 5.41 11.60
CA GLN A 62 -1.72 4.06 12.15
C GLN A 62 -0.89 3.06 11.32
N ALA A 63 -0.90 3.15 9.99
CA ALA A 63 -0.13 2.27 9.13
C ALA A 63 1.39 2.49 9.29
N VAL A 64 1.83 3.74 9.44
CA VAL A 64 3.23 4.07 9.71
C VAL A 64 3.66 3.51 11.07
N GLU A 65 2.86 3.71 12.12
CA GLU A 65 3.13 3.16 13.46
C GLU A 65 3.17 1.63 13.49
N LEU A 66 2.38 0.97 12.63
CA LEU A 66 2.35 -0.49 12.50
C LEU A 66 3.48 -1.03 11.59
N GLY A 67 4.37 -0.18 11.07
CA GLY A 67 5.52 -0.62 10.28
C GLY A 67 5.20 -1.06 8.86
N PHE A 68 4.10 -0.58 8.25
CA PHE A 68 3.73 -0.96 6.88
C PHE A 68 4.79 -0.58 5.84
N LEU A 69 5.56 0.49 6.07
CA LEU A 69 6.50 1.02 5.10
C LEU A 69 7.64 0.04 4.78
N ASP A 70 8.04 -0.81 5.73
CA ASP A 70 9.03 -1.86 5.46
C ASP A 70 8.49 -2.92 4.51
N ASN A 71 7.24 -3.34 4.69
CA ASN A 71 6.56 -4.27 3.78
C ASN A 71 6.32 -3.64 2.41
N LEU A 72 5.94 -2.36 2.34
CA LEU A 72 5.76 -1.70 1.06
C LEU A 72 7.09 -1.59 0.29
N LYS A 73 8.22 -1.32 0.97
CA LYS A 73 9.55 -1.34 0.32
C LYS A 73 9.90 -2.70 -0.28
N THR A 74 9.54 -3.82 0.35
CA THR A 74 9.79 -5.14 -0.24
C THR A 74 8.89 -5.41 -1.44
N LEU A 75 7.62 -4.99 -1.36
CA LEU A 75 6.64 -5.15 -2.44
C LEU A 75 6.93 -4.29 -3.69
N LEU A 76 7.74 -3.23 -3.55
CA LEU A 76 8.23 -2.45 -4.70
C LEU A 76 9.08 -3.28 -5.67
N ARG A 77 9.72 -4.37 -5.22
CA ARG A 77 10.52 -5.28 -6.05
C ARG A 77 9.77 -6.55 -6.43
N HIS A 78 8.46 -6.59 -6.23
CA HIS A 78 7.66 -7.78 -6.47
C HIS A 78 7.61 -8.13 -7.97
N HIS A 79 7.60 -9.42 -8.30
CA HIS A 79 7.58 -9.87 -9.70
C HIS A 79 6.26 -9.52 -10.41
N ASP A 80 5.14 -9.58 -9.69
CA ASP A 80 3.82 -9.22 -10.21
C ASP A 80 3.67 -7.71 -10.40
N ASN A 81 3.20 -7.32 -11.59
CA ASN A 81 3.03 -5.92 -11.97
C ASN A 81 1.93 -5.24 -11.17
N THR A 82 0.82 -5.91 -10.86
CA THR A 82 -0.29 -5.32 -10.11
C THR A 82 0.11 -5.00 -8.68
N VAL A 83 0.89 -5.89 -8.04
CA VAL A 83 1.47 -5.63 -6.71
C VAL A 83 2.35 -4.38 -6.74
N ARG A 84 3.29 -4.24 -7.70
CA ARG A 84 4.12 -3.03 -7.82
C ARG A 84 3.29 -1.77 -8.09
N GLN A 85 2.29 -1.85 -8.97
CA GLN A 85 1.39 -0.74 -9.28
C GLN A 85 0.65 -0.25 -8.04
N LYS A 86 0.00 -1.16 -7.31
CA LYS A 86 -0.77 -0.80 -6.11
C LYS A 86 0.13 -0.35 -4.96
N THR A 87 1.31 -0.94 -4.81
CA THR A 87 2.31 -0.50 -3.82
C THR A 87 2.75 0.94 -4.08
N THR A 88 3.13 1.27 -5.33
CA THR A 88 3.51 2.65 -5.69
C THR A 88 2.35 3.63 -5.55
N GLU A 89 1.11 3.19 -5.81
CA GLU A 89 -0.09 4.00 -5.62
C GLU A 89 -0.34 4.32 -4.14
N VAL A 90 -0.22 3.34 -3.24
CA VAL A 90 -0.30 3.55 -1.78
C VAL A 90 0.72 4.59 -1.34
N LEU A 91 1.99 4.44 -1.76
CA LEU A 91 3.06 5.37 -1.39
C LEU A 91 2.81 6.78 -1.91
N TYR A 92 2.32 6.91 -3.14
CA TYR A 92 1.92 8.20 -3.70
C TYR A 92 0.79 8.85 -2.88
N ILE A 93 -0.29 8.11 -2.57
CA ILE A 93 -1.41 8.63 -1.77
C ILE A 93 -0.90 9.09 -0.40
N MET A 94 -0.06 8.28 0.27
CA MET A 94 0.55 8.65 1.55
C MET A 94 1.37 9.94 1.43
N ALA A 95 2.14 10.12 0.34
CA ALA A 95 2.93 11.32 0.09
C ALA A 95 2.09 12.58 -0.14
N THR A 96 0.80 12.46 -0.45
CA THR A 96 -0.10 13.64 -0.53
C THR A 96 -0.36 14.25 0.85
N HIS A 97 -0.20 13.49 1.94
CA HIS A 97 -0.37 13.94 3.31
C HIS A 97 0.97 14.20 4.02
N SER A 98 1.03 15.21 4.89
CA SER A 98 2.26 15.58 5.62
C SER A 98 2.82 14.46 6.47
N ILE A 99 1.97 13.77 7.23
CA ILE A 99 2.37 12.64 8.07
C ILE A 99 2.94 11.48 7.24
N GLY A 100 2.35 11.21 6.07
CA GLY A 100 2.86 10.19 5.17
C GLY A 100 4.24 10.55 4.62
N ARG A 101 4.43 11.79 4.17
CA ARG A 101 5.76 12.26 3.72
C ARG A 101 6.83 12.13 4.80
N GLN A 102 6.54 12.51 6.05
CA GLN A 102 7.46 12.33 7.17
C GLN A 102 7.79 10.85 7.38
N GLY A 103 6.78 9.97 7.37
CA GLY A 103 6.97 8.52 7.46
C GLY A 103 7.87 7.99 6.33
N LEU A 104 7.66 8.42 5.09
CA LEU A 104 8.45 8.02 3.92
C LEU A 104 9.93 8.40 4.06
N ILE A 105 10.23 9.62 4.55
CA ILE A 105 11.61 10.09 4.80
C ILE A 105 12.25 9.25 5.91
N GLN A 106 11.59 9.15 7.06
CA GLN A 106 12.13 8.46 8.23
C GLN A 106 12.40 6.98 7.98
N ASN A 107 11.64 6.34 7.10
CA ASN A 107 11.78 4.93 6.76
C ASN A 107 12.63 4.66 5.50
N GLY A 108 13.24 5.70 4.91
CA GLY A 108 14.13 5.56 3.75
C GLY A 108 13.43 5.02 2.50
N VAL A 109 12.15 5.34 2.30
CA VAL A 109 11.35 4.82 1.18
C VAL A 109 11.77 5.43 -0.15
N ILE A 110 12.32 6.65 -0.14
CA ILE A 110 12.73 7.38 -1.35
C ILE A 110 13.76 6.59 -2.16
N SER A 111 14.75 5.99 -1.48
CA SER A 111 15.78 5.19 -2.15
C SER A 111 15.20 3.94 -2.81
N ALA A 112 14.23 3.27 -2.17
CA ALA A 112 13.54 2.12 -2.76
C ALA A 112 12.69 2.52 -3.97
N LEU A 113 12.03 3.68 -3.93
CA LEU A 113 11.26 4.22 -5.06
C LEU A 113 12.14 4.61 -6.25
N ALA A 114 13.37 5.07 -6.01
CA ALA A 114 14.29 5.46 -7.09
C ALA A 114 14.61 4.30 -8.03
N GLU A 115 14.58 3.06 -7.54
CA GLU A 115 14.77 1.84 -8.35
C GLU A 115 13.64 1.61 -9.36
N LEU A 116 12.47 2.26 -9.20
CA LEU A 116 11.33 2.13 -10.10
C LEU A 116 11.26 3.24 -11.15
N LEU A 117 12.25 4.12 -11.23
CA LEU A 117 12.33 5.15 -12.27
C LEU A 117 12.37 4.57 -13.69
N ASP A 118 12.96 3.38 -13.84
CA ASP A 118 13.05 2.64 -15.11
C ASP A 118 12.14 1.40 -15.13
N ASP A 119 11.11 1.32 -14.26
CA ASP A 119 10.20 0.16 -14.23
C ASP A 119 9.50 -0.02 -15.59
N PRO A 120 9.38 -1.26 -16.13
CA PRO A 120 8.73 -1.48 -17.42
C PRO A 120 7.24 -1.07 -17.44
N VAL A 121 6.61 -0.92 -16.28
CA VAL A 121 5.20 -0.54 -16.14
C VAL A 121 5.07 0.98 -15.98
N ASP A 122 4.42 1.61 -16.95
CA ASP A 122 4.22 3.07 -17.00
C ASP A 122 3.57 3.65 -15.74
N ILE A 123 2.59 2.94 -15.16
CA ILE A 123 1.89 3.37 -13.95
C ILE A 123 2.84 3.43 -12.76
N CYS A 124 3.74 2.46 -12.61
CA CYS A 124 4.73 2.45 -11.54
C CYS A 124 5.67 3.65 -11.64
N ARG A 125 6.16 3.94 -12.86
CA ARG A 125 7.01 5.13 -13.11
C ARG A 125 6.26 6.42 -12.79
N LYS A 126 5.02 6.53 -13.27
CA LYS A 126 4.17 7.71 -13.00
C LYS A 126 3.98 7.94 -11.50
N ASN A 127 3.56 6.93 -10.75
CA ASN A 127 3.33 7.03 -9.31
C ASN A 127 4.63 7.41 -8.57
N THR A 128 5.77 6.86 -9.00
CA THR A 128 7.10 7.19 -8.47
C THR A 128 7.44 8.67 -8.69
N HIS A 129 7.30 9.17 -9.92
CA HIS A 129 7.52 10.59 -10.21
C HIS A 129 6.60 11.52 -9.43
N GLN A 130 5.31 11.17 -9.33
CA GLN A 130 4.35 11.95 -8.54
C GLN A 130 4.72 11.95 -7.06
N THR A 131 5.18 10.82 -6.53
CA THR A 131 5.68 10.75 -5.15
C THR A 131 6.85 11.72 -4.97
N PHE A 132 7.86 11.70 -5.84
CA PHE A 132 8.98 12.63 -5.77
C PHE A 132 8.58 14.10 -5.90
N GLU A 133 7.62 14.42 -6.77
CA GLU A 133 7.06 15.77 -6.88
C GLU A 133 6.46 16.22 -5.54
N MET A 134 5.70 15.34 -4.86
CA MET A 134 5.11 15.64 -3.56
C MET A 134 6.16 15.77 -2.46
N MET A 135 7.24 14.98 -2.51
CA MET A 135 8.36 15.08 -1.57
C MET A 135 9.16 16.37 -1.76
N ALA A 136 9.40 16.80 -2.99
CA ALA A 136 10.16 18.01 -3.31
C ALA A 136 9.48 19.31 -2.85
N LYS A 137 8.16 19.27 -2.60
CA LYS A 137 7.39 20.37 -2.01
C LYS A 137 7.71 20.60 -0.52
N LEU A 138 8.38 19.65 0.14
CA LEU A 138 8.87 19.82 1.51
C LEU A 138 10.31 20.35 1.54
N PRO A 139 10.64 21.27 2.46
CA PRO A 139 12.02 21.64 2.73
C PRO A 139 12.88 20.42 3.09
N GLU A 140 12.39 19.52 3.95
CA GLU A 140 13.13 18.34 4.42
C GLU A 140 13.29 17.25 3.33
N GLY A 141 12.38 17.25 2.35
CA GLY A 141 12.46 16.34 1.21
C GLY A 141 13.70 16.60 0.35
N ARG A 142 14.18 17.85 0.29
CA ARG A 142 15.37 18.24 -0.50
C ARG A 142 16.65 17.58 0.00
N ASP A 143 16.80 17.51 1.32
CA ASP A 143 17.98 16.90 1.95
C ASP A 143 18.00 15.39 1.70
N SER A 144 16.82 14.77 1.56
CA SER A 144 16.68 13.33 1.28
C SER A 144 17.09 12.94 -0.15
N PHE A 145 17.09 13.89 -1.09
CA PHE A 145 17.57 13.68 -2.47
C PHE A 145 19.06 14.01 -2.64
N SER A 146 19.72 14.53 -1.61
CA SER A 146 21.16 14.81 -1.63
C SER A 146 21.92 13.53 -1.30
N ILE A 147 22.05 12.66 -2.30
CA ILE A 147 22.94 11.48 -2.29
C ILE A 147 24.26 11.87 -2.93
#